data_AF-A0A640SS69-F1
#
_entry.id   AF-A0A640SS69-F1
#
_cell.length_a   1.000
_cell.length_b   1.000
_cell.length_c   1.000
_cell.angle_alpha   90.00
_cell.angle_beta   90.00
_cell.angle_gamma   90.00
#
_symmetry.space_group_name_H-M   'P 1'
#
loop_
_entity.id
_entity.type
_entity.pdbx_description
1 polymer ?
#
loop_
_entity_poly.entity_id
_entity_poly.type
_entity_poly.pdbx_seq_one_letter_code
_entity_poly.pdbx_strand_id
1 'polypeptide(L)'
;MTGRLEAAPDTAPVVEAGVPDSPTGTHAARQRLALAQTALLSALVAGTPAPEGFDHARLRVQSRALAAKRADVVAKVAPELPEILGAGYRAAFADHARNRPMSGSYRQDALDFAAYLLAQGRPEGPVARRELTRWWRDRAGPKPPSARPVARLVRALRLFWRRG
;
A
#
# COMPACT_ATOMS: atom_id res chain seq x y z
N MET A 1 38.62 -67.56 -39.16
CA MET A 1 37.15 -67.59 -39.07
C MET A 1 36.77 -67.09 -37.68
N THR A 2 36.63 -65.78 -37.48
CA THR A 2 35.37 -64.99 -37.55
C THR A 2 34.34 -65.37 -36.51
N GLY A 3 33.97 -64.41 -35.65
CA GLY A 3 32.78 -64.44 -34.78
C GLY A 3 33.09 -63.98 -33.37
N ARG A 4 33.38 -62.70 -33.14
CA ARG A 4 32.41 -61.59 -32.88
C ARG A 4 32.05 -61.51 -31.38
N LEU A 5 32.52 -60.42 -30.76
CA LEU A 5 32.08 -59.92 -29.46
C LEU A 5 30.55 -59.83 -29.42
N GLU A 6 29.94 -60.38 -28.36
CA GLU A 6 28.60 -59.99 -27.96
C GLU A 6 28.65 -59.56 -26.49
N ALA A 7 28.73 -58.25 -26.32
CA ALA A 7 28.64 -57.58 -25.03
C ALA A 7 27.20 -57.73 -24.52
N ALA A 8 27.05 -58.27 -23.32
CA ALA A 8 25.80 -58.21 -22.58
C ALA A 8 25.44 -56.74 -22.32
N PRO A 9 24.18 -56.31 -22.53
CA PRO A 9 23.79 -54.95 -22.22
C PRO A 9 23.77 -54.76 -20.69
N ASP A 10 24.72 -53.94 -20.24
CA ASP A 10 24.66 -53.20 -18.99
C ASP A 10 23.30 -52.50 -18.92
N THR A 11 22.42 -53.02 -18.07
CA THR A 11 21.10 -52.43 -17.83
C THR A 11 21.33 -51.21 -16.95
N ALA A 12 21.73 -50.11 -17.59
CA ALA A 12 21.72 -48.81 -16.96
C ALA A 12 20.35 -48.58 -16.33
N PRO A 13 20.25 -48.05 -15.10
CA PRO A 13 18.97 -47.61 -14.59
C PRO A 13 18.46 -46.59 -15.59
N VAL A 14 17.30 -46.89 -16.17
CA VAL A 14 16.49 -45.89 -16.86
C VAL A 14 16.22 -44.84 -15.79
N VAL A 15 17.06 -43.82 -15.76
CA VAL A 15 16.70 -42.51 -15.25
C VAL A 15 15.45 -42.17 -16.04
N GLU A 16 14.32 -42.39 -15.39
CA GLU A 16 13.01 -41.95 -15.82
C GLU A 16 13.11 -40.43 -15.86
N ALA A 17 13.63 -39.94 -16.99
CA ALA A 17 13.78 -38.54 -17.29
C ALA A 17 12.37 -37.97 -17.14
N GLY A 18 12.20 -37.18 -16.09
CA GLY A 18 10.91 -36.72 -15.62
C GLY A 18 10.05 -36.28 -16.78
N VAL A 19 8.86 -36.88 -16.86
CA VAL A 19 7.80 -36.47 -17.79
C VAL A 19 7.77 -34.94 -17.79
N PRO A 20 7.88 -34.28 -18.95
CA PRO A 20 7.86 -32.83 -19.01
C PRO A 20 6.59 -32.35 -18.30
N ASP A 21 6.78 -31.41 -17.36
CA ASP A 21 5.75 -30.81 -16.52
C ASP A 21 4.50 -30.57 -17.36
N SER A 22 3.48 -31.42 -17.16
CA SER A 22 2.28 -31.36 -17.99
C SER A 22 1.68 -29.96 -17.85
N PRO A 23 1.11 -29.36 -18.90
CA PRO A 23 0.61 -27.98 -18.85
C PRO A 23 -0.34 -27.72 -17.67
N THR A 24 -1.09 -28.75 -17.26
CA THR A 24 -1.93 -28.77 -16.05
C THR A 24 -1.13 -28.72 -14.74
N GLY A 25 -0.02 -29.45 -14.65
CA GLY A 25 0.90 -29.45 -13.50
C GLY A 25 1.55 -28.08 -13.28
N THR A 26 2.07 -27.47 -14.34
CA THR A 26 2.60 -26.10 -14.28
C THR A 26 1.53 -25.09 -13.90
N HIS A 27 0.30 -25.22 -14.43
CA HIS A 27 -0.81 -24.33 -14.07
C HIS A 27 -1.14 -24.40 -12.57
N ALA A 28 -1.26 -25.62 -12.02
CA ALA A 28 -1.50 -25.82 -10.60
C ALA A 28 -0.34 -25.26 -9.74
N ALA A 29 0.91 -25.38 -10.19
CA ALA A 29 2.07 -24.80 -9.52
C ALA A 29 2.03 -23.27 -9.49
N ARG A 30 1.69 -22.62 -10.63
CA ARG A 30 1.52 -21.16 -10.69
C ARG A 30 0.40 -20.67 -9.78
N GLN A 31 -0.71 -21.41 -9.70
CA GLN A 31 -1.83 -21.05 -8.83
C GLN A 31 -1.42 -21.10 -7.34
N ARG A 32 -0.71 -22.14 -6.91
CA ARG A 32 -0.17 -22.23 -5.54
C ARG A 32 0.79 -21.08 -5.24
N LEU A 33 1.67 -20.75 -6.19
CA LEU A 33 2.60 -19.62 -6.05
C LEU A 33 1.85 -18.29 -5.90
N ALA A 34 0.84 -18.04 -6.75
CA ALA A 34 0.05 -16.83 -6.69
C ALA A 34 -0.66 -16.69 -5.33
N LEU A 35 -1.26 -17.78 -4.83
CA LEU A 35 -1.89 -17.79 -3.50
C LEU A 35 -0.89 -17.50 -2.38
N ALA A 36 0.30 -18.12 -2.42
CA ALA A 36 1.35 -17.87 -1.43
C ALA A 36 1.87 -16.42 -1.49
N GLN A 37 2.04 -15.85 -2.69
CA GLN A 37 2.44 -14.45 -2.87
C GLN A 37 1.37 -13.49 -2.35
N THR A 38 0.09 -13.74 -2.65
CA THR A 38 -1.01 -12.95 -2.11
C THR A 38 -1.07 -13.03 -0.59
N ALA A 39 -0.95 -14.24 -0.01
CA ALA A 39 -0.94 -14.41 1.43
C ALA A 39 0.24 -13.67 2.10
N LEU A 40 1.43 -13.71 1.50
CA LEU A 40 2.60 -12.98 1.97
C LEU A 40 2.39 -11.47 1.91
N LEU A 41 1.89 -10.95 0.80
CA LEU A 41 1.60 -9.52 0.66
C LEU A 41 0.53 -9.08 1.66
N SER A 42 -0.56 -9.83 1.80
CA SER A 42 -1.60 -9.57 2.79
C SER A 42 -1.05 -9.56 4.22
N ALA A 43 -0.13 -10.46 4.56
CA ALA A 43 0.48 -10.48 5.89
C ALA A 43 1.33 -9.22 6.11
N LEU A 44 2.08 -8.80 5.09
CA LEU A 44 2.95 -7.62 5.18
C LEU A 44 2.17 -6.30 5.28
N VAL A 45 1.08 -6.14 4.51
CA VAL A 45 0.42 -4.84 4.33
C VAL A 45 -0.96 -4.71 4.97
N ALA A 46 -1.63 -5.83 5.25
CA ALA A 46 -2.98 -5.86 5.80
C ALA A 46 -3.06 -6.54 7.18
N GLY A 47 -1.93 -7.05 7.70
CA GLY A 47 -1.86 -7.64 9.03
C GLY A 47 -2.52 -9.02 9.13
N THR A 48 -2.68 -9.75 8.01
CA THR A 48 -3.14 -11.14 8.05
C THR A 48 -2.08 -12.04 8.69
N PRO A 49 -2.45 -13.24 9.17
CA PRO A 49 -1.48 -14.20 9.72
C PRO A 49 -0.33 -14.48 8.74
N ALA A 50 0.85 -14.77 9.29
CA ALA A 50 2.00 -15.19 8.50
C ALA A 50 1.68 -16.49 7.73
N PRO A 51 1.97 -16.56 6.42
CA PRO A 51 1.87 -17.81 5.68
C PRO A 51 2.82 -18.87 6.25
N GLU A 52 2.47 -20.14 6.05
CA GLU A 52 3.32 -21.27 6.44
C GLU A 52 4.74 -21.15 5.86
N GLY A 53 5.74 -21.53 6.65
CA GLY A 53 7.15 -21.47 6.26
C GLY A 53 7.80 -20.08 6.40
N PHE A 54 7.05 -19.03 6.73
CA PHE A 54 7.61 -17.71 7.00
C PHE A 54 7.78 -17.45 8.50
N ASP A 55 8.93 -16.86 8.84
CA ASP A 55 9.21 -16.39 10.19
C ASP A 55 8.34 -15.16 10.51
N HIS A 56 7.39 -15.35 11.43
CA HIS A 56 6.47 -14.30 11.87
C HIS A 56 7.18 -13.08 12.48
N ALA A 57 8.28 -13.27 13.21
CA ALA A 57 9.03 -12.16 13.80
C ALA A 57 9.71 -11.33 12.70
N ARG A 58 10.30 -11.98 11.68
CA ARG A 58 10.89 -11.28 10.53
C ARG A 58 9.85 -10.52 9.72
N LEU A 59 8.68 -11.12 9.47
CA LEU A 59 7.60 -10.42 8.77
C LEU A 59 7.14 -9.17 9.53
N ARG A 60 7.04 -9.25 10.87
CA ARG A 60 6.70 -8.07 11.69
C ARG A 60 7.71 -6.92 11.56
N VAL A 61 9.00 -7.23 11.41
CA VAL A 61 10.02 -6.20 11.15
C VAL A 61 9.77 -5.54 9.80
N GLN A 62 9.50 -6.33 8.76
CA GLN A 62 9.25 -5.81 7.41
C GLN A 62 7.96 -4.98 7.35
N SER A 63 6.86 -5.44 7.96
CA SER A 63 5.62 -4.66 8.06
C SER A 63 5.83 -3.30 8.74
N ARG A 64 6.64 -3.25 9.80
CA ARG A 64 6.99 -1.98 10.48
C ARG A 64 7.81 -1.06 9.57
N ALA A 65 8.77 -1.59 8.82
CA ALA A 65 9.56 -0.81 7.88
C ALA A 65 8.68 -0.22 6.75
N LEU A 66 7.75 -1.02 6.21
CA LEU A 66 6.77 -0.56 5.21
C LEU A 66 5.84 0.53 5.76
N ALA A 67 5.34 0.36 6.99
CA ALA A 67 4.50 1.37 7.65
C ALA A 67 5.27 2.68 7.89
N ALA A 68 6.53 2.59 8.33
CA ALA A 68 7.41 3.75 8.49
C ALA A 68 7.66 4.45 7.15
N LYS A 69 7.89 3.69 6.08
CA LYS A 69 8.06 4.26 4.74
C LYS A 69 6.82 4.99 4.26
N ARG A 70 5.63 4.42 4.48
CA ARG A 70 4.35 5.09 4.19
C ARG A 70 4.21 6.38 4.99
N ALA A 71 4.54 6.37 6.28
CA ALA A 71 4.52 7.57 7.11
C ALA A 71 5.42 8.67 6.52
N ASP A 72 6.63 8.34 6.07
CA ASP A 72 7.53 9.32 5.46
C ASP A 72 7.00 9.88 4.13
N VAL A 73 6.28 9.09 3.34
CA VAL A 73 5.63 9.59 2.11
C VAL A 73 4.42 10.46 2.45
N VAL A 74 3.61 10.06 3.44
CA VAL A 74 2.47 10.85 3.90
C VAL A 74 2.91 12.19 4.47
N ALA A 75 3.98 12.22 5.27
CA ALA A 75 4.58 13.45 5.78
C ALA A 75 5.04 14.40 4.66
N LYS A 76 5.39 13.89 3.48
CA LYS A 76 5.74 14.74 2.32
C LYS A 76 4.52 15.34 1.63
N VAL A 77 3.40 14.61 1.55
CA VAL A 77 2.19 15.09 0.89
C VAL A 77 1.27 15.89 1.81
N ALA A 78 1.43 15.72 3.12
CA ALA A 78 0.67 16.36 4.19
C ALA A 78 1.62 16.73 5.37
N PRO A 79 2.52 17.71 5.16
CA PRO A 79 3.54 18.09 6.14
C PRO A 79 2.96 18.63 7.44
N GLU A 80 1.72 19.14 7.42
CA GLU A 80 1.06 19.67 8.62
C GLU A 80 0.70 18.55 9.61
N LEU A 81 0.59 17.29 9.17
CA LEU A 81 0.24 16.18 10.07
C LEU A 81 1.35 15.90 11.10
N PRO A 82 2.63 15.75 10.72
CA PRO A 82 3.74 15.74 11.68
C PRO A 82 3.81 16.97 12.57
N GLU A 83 3.49 18.16 12.07
CA GLU A 83 3.51 19.40 12.86
C GLU A 83 2.45 19.37 13.97
N ILE A 84 1.21 18.99 13.62
CA ILE A 84 0.07 18.91 14.56
C ILE A 84 0.28 17.78 15.58
N LEU A 85 0.80 16.62 15.15
CA LEU A 85 0.91 15.41 15.99
C LEU A 85 2.25 15.29 16.72
N GLY A 86 3.24 16.09 16.33
CA GLY A 86 4.58 16.11 16.89
C GLY A 86 5.25 14.72 16.92
N ALA A 87 5.96 14.44 18.01
CA ALA A 87 6.68 13.17 18.20
C ALA A 87 5.75 11.93 18.14
N GLY A 88 4.45 12.09 18.40
CA GLY A 88 3.47 11.01 18.35
C GLY A 88 3.10 10.56 16.93
N TYR A 89 3.44 11.35 15.90
CA TYR A 89 3.05 11.10 14.50
C TYR A 89 3.39 9.69 14.02
N ARG A 90 4.65 9.27 14.16
CA ARG A 90 5.12 7.98 13.60
C ARG A 90 4.46 6.79 14.28
N ALA A 91 4.32 6.82 15.60
CA ALA A 91 3.66 5.75 16.35
C ALA A 91 2.17 5.66 15.99
N ALA A 92 1.49 6.81 15.94
CA ALA A 92 0.09 6.89 15.54
C ALA A 92 -0.15 6.38 14.11
N PHE A 93 0.74 6.73 13.18
CA PHE A 93 0.65 6.25 11.80
C PHE A 93 0.90 4.74 11.69
N ALA A 94 1.87 4.21 12.43
CA ALA A 94 2.14 2.77 12.47
C ALA A 94 0.93 1.97 13.01
N ASP A 95 0.22 2.50 14.01
CA ASP A 95 -1.01 1.89 14.51
C ASP A 95 -2.14 1.94 13.47
N HIS A 96 -2.28 3.06 12.76
CA HIS A 96 -3.24 3.20 11.67
C HIS A 96 -3.00 2.18 10.55
N ALA A 97 -1.75 2.05 10.11
CA ALA A 97 -1.34 1.25 8.95
C ALA A 97 -1.31 -0.26 9.21
N ARG A 98 -1.21 -0.69 10.48
CA ARG A 98 -1.01 -2.10 10.88
C ARG A 98 -1.98 -3.08 10.22
N ASN A 99 -3.25 -2.68 10.08
CA ASN A 99 -4.33 -3.53 9.54
C ASN A 99 -5.04 -2.86 8.35
N ARG A 100 -4.38 -1.92 7.68
CA ARG A 100 -4.99 -1.13 6.60
C ARG A 100 -4.07 -1.10 5.37
N PRO A 101 -4.36 -1.94 4.36
CA PRO A 101 -3.69 -1.83 3.07
C PRO A 101 -4.01 -0.48 2.45
N MET A 102 -3.04 0.09 1.73
CA MET A 102 -3.25 1.35 1.01
C MET A 102 -4.11 1.06 -0.23
N SER A 103 -5.35 1.55 -0.24
CA SER A 103 -6.31 1.34 -1.34
C SER A 103 -6.44 2.54 -2.29
N GLY A 104 -5.73 3.64 -2.02
CA GLY A 104 -5.85 4.89 -2.77
C GLY A 104 -4.56 5.69 -2.84
N SER A 105 -4.71 6.98 -3.18
CA SER A 105 -3.57 7.90 -3.25
C SER A 105 -3.02 8.24 -1.84
N TYR A 106 -1.75 8.67 -1.75
CA TYR A 106 -1.17 9.12 -0.49
C TYR A 106 -1.92 10.29 0.16
N ARG A 107 -2.60 11.14 -0.64
CA ARG A 107 -3.48 12.18 -0.09
C ARG A 107 -4.71 11.60 0.58
N GLN A 108 -5.28 10.53 0.02
CA GLN A 108 -6.39 9.81 0.65
C GLN A 108 -5.93 9.09 1.91
N ASP A 109 -4.76 8.43 1.89
CA ASP A 109 -4.18 7.77 3.08
C ASP A 109 -3.97 8.77 4.23
N ALA A 110 -3.57 10.01 3.92
CA ALA A 110 -3.46 11.10 4.91
C ALA A 110 -4.83 11.49 5.51
N LEU A 111 -5.88 11.56 4.68
CA LEU A 111 -7.25 11.86 5.14
C LEU A 111 -7.83 10.73 5.99
N ASP A 112 -7.62 9.49 5.58
CA ASP A 112 -8.09 8.29 6.30
C ASP A 112 -7.35 8.15 7.63
N PHE A 113 -6.06 8.47 7.68
CA PHE A 113 -5.28 8.53 8.91
C PHE A 113 -5.81 9.58 9.89
N ALA A 114 -6.06 10.80 9.42
CA ALA A 114 -6.64 11.86 10.26
C ALA A 114 -8.04 11.47 10.77
N ALA A 115 -8.89 10.91 9.90
CA ALA A 115 -10.20 10.41 10.29
C ALA A 115 -10.11 9.30 11.35
N TYR A 116 -9.18 8.35 11.18
CA TYR A 116 -8.90 7.29 12.14
C TYR A 116 -8.52 7.84 13.52
N LEU A 117 -7.68 8.87 13.59
CA LEU A 117 -7.32 9.49 14.87
C LEU A 117 -8.49 10.22 15.51
N LEU A 118 -9.22 11.03 14.75
CA LEU A 118 -10.38 11.77 15.24
C LEU A 118 -11.46 10.84 15.78
N ALA A 119 -11.71 9.70 15.12
CA ALA A 119 -12.66 8.69 15.57
C ALA A 119 -12.29 8.05 16.93
N GLN A 120 -11.01 8.02 17.28
CA GLN A 120 -10.52 7.54 18.58
C GLN A 120 -10.36 8.66 19.62
N GLY A 121 -10.80 9.88 19.30
CA GLY A 121 -10.56 11.04 20.16
C GLY A 121 -9.09 11.42 20.29
N ARG A 122 -8.25 11.07 19.32
CA ARG A 122 -6.82 11.43 19.29
C ARG A 122 -6.59 12.62 18.33
N PRO A 123 -5.57 13.45 18.58
CA PRO A 123 -4.71 13.49 19.77
C PRO A 123 -5.45 13.93 21.04
N GLU A 124 -4.90 13.63 22.22
CA GLU A 124 -5.50 13.96 23.53
C GLU A 124 -5.54 15.47 23.79
N GLY A 125 -4.52 16.19 23.31
CA GLY A 125 -4.44 17.64 23.41
C GLY A 125 -5.59 18.33 22.67
N PRO A 126 -6.39 19.18 23.35
CA PRO A 126 -7.57 19.80 22.73
C PRO A 126 -7.23 20.77 21.60
N VAL A 127 -6.04 21.38 21.61
CA VAL A 127 -5.57 22.27 20.54
C VAL A 127 -5.23 21.46 19.28
N ALA A 128 -4.32 20.49 19.40
CA ALA A 128 -3.94 19.62 18.29
C ALA A 128 -5.15 18.88 17.67
N ARG A 129 -6.14 18.50 18.48
CA ARG A 129 -7.39 17.89 17.97
C ARG A 129 -8.22 18.87 17.13
N ARG A 130 -8.32 20.14 17.54
CA ARG A 130 -9.01 21.17 16.75
C ARG A 130 -8.29 21.46 15.44
N GLU A 131 -6.96 21.54 15.47
CA GLU A 131 -6.13 21.73 14.28
C GLU A 131 -6.27 20.56 13.31
N LEU A 132 -6.18 19.31 13.80
CA LEU A 132 -6.40 18.12 12.99
C LEU A 132 -7.80 18.09 12.38
N THR A 133 -8.82 18.46 13.17
CA THR A 133 -10.22 18.52 12.69
C THR A 133 -10.37 19.55 11.57
N ARG A 134 -9.75 20.74 11.72
CA ARG A 134 -9.76 21.78 10.70
C ARG A 134 -9.04 21.31 9.43
N TRP A 135 -7.82 20.80 9.58
CA TRP A 135 -7.02 20.26 8.48
C TRP A 135 -7.79 19.21 7.67
N TRP A 136 -8.49 18.31 8.36
CA TRP A 136 -9.29 17.25 7.72
C TRP A 136 -10.49 17.84 6.97
N ARG A 137 -11.27 18.73 7.59
CA ARG A 137 -12.45 19.36 6.95
C ARG A 137 -12.08 20.14 5.70
N ASP A 138 -10.98 20.89 5.74
CA ASP A 138 -10.51 21.72 4.63
C ASP A 138 -10.16 20.89 3.38
N ARG A 139 -9.82 19.60 3.55
CA ARG A 139 -9.36 18.70 2.49
C ARG A 139 -10.33 17.57 2.15
N ALA A 140 -11.16 17.15 3.09
CA ALA A 140 -12.17 16.10 2.91
C ALA A 140 -13.44 16.62 2.21
N GLY A 141 -13.65 17.94 2.18
CA GLY A 141 -14.77 18.55 1.48
C GLY A 141 -14.79 18.22 -0.03
N PRO A 142 -15.97 18.28 -0.69
CA PRO A 142 -16.07 18.10 -2.12
C PRO A 142 -15.10 19.04 -2.81
N LYS A 143 -14.24 18.51 -3.70
CA LYS A 143 -13.36 19.33 -4.52
C LYS A 143 -14.23 20.42 -5.17
N PRO A 144 -14.05 21.72 -4.86
CA PRO A 144 -14.88 22.74 -5.45
C PRO A 144 -14.75 22.61 -6.97
N PRO A 145 -15.85 22.66 -7.74
CA PRO A 145 -15.77 22.65 -9.19
C PRO A 145 -14.79 23.75 -9.59
N SER A 146 -13.78 23.39 -10.38
CA SER A 146 -12.66 24.27 -10.71
C SER A 146 -13.17 25.62 -11.22
N ALA A 147 -13.12 26.63 -10.36
CA ALA A 147 -13.68 27.93 -10.67
C ALA A 147 -12.73 28.75 -11.57
N ARG A 148 -12.51 28.33 -12.82
CA ARG A 148 -11.89 29.15 -13.88
C ARG A 148 -12.45 28.73 -15.26
N PRO A 149 -13.35 29.54 -15.86
CA PRO A 149 -12.98 30.87 -16.34
C PRO A 149 -13.94 32.03 -15.99
N VAL A 150 -14.91 31.89 -15.09
CA VAL A 150 -15.88 32.99 -14.82
C VAL A 150 -15.26 34.16 -14.04
N ALA A 151 -14.20 33.93 -13.26
CA ALA A 151 -13.49 34.99 -12.54
C ALA A 151 -12.73 35.98 -13.46
N ARG A 152 -12.52 35.67 -14.76
CA ARG A 152 -11.96 36.62 -15.73
C ARG A 152 -13.03 37.50 -16.39
N LEU A 153 -14.30 37.13 -16.34
CA LEU A 153 -15.39 37.92 -16.91
C LEU A 153 -15.90 39.02 -15.96
N VAL A 154 -15.82 38.80 -14.65
CA VAL A 154 -16.34 39.76 -13.64
C VAL A 154 -15.44 41.00 -13.47
N ARG A 155 -14.19 40.97 -13.99
CA ARG A 155 -13.27 42.13 -13.98
C ARG A 155 -13.32 42.99 -15.25
N ALA A 156 -14.14 42.62 -16.24
CA ALA A 156 -14.30 43.39 -17.49
C ALA A 156 -15.59 44.24 -17.53
N LEU A 157 -16.53 44.06 -16.59
CA LEU A 157 -17.80 44.80 -16.56
C LEU A 157 -17.84 45.96 -15.54
N ARG A 158 -16.72 46.25 -14.85
CA ARG A 158 -16.59 47.42 -13.97
C ARG A 158 -15.92 48.65 -14.60
N LEU A 159 -15.73 48.65 -15.92
CA LEU A 159 -15.17 49.80 -16.65
C LEU A 159 -16.10 50.34 -17.74
N PHE A 160 -17.34 49.84 -17.84
CA PHE A 160 -18.32 50.32 -18.84
C PHE A 160 -19.49 51.13 -18.24
N TRP A 161 -19.45 51.45 -16.94
CA TRP A 161 -20.54 52.17 -16.26
C TRP A 161 -20.13 53.51 -15.66
N ARG A 162 -19.12 54.15 -16.24
CA ARG A 162 -18.69 55.51 -15.84
C ARG A 162 -18.26 56.35 -17.04
N ARG A 163 -19.13 56.44 -18.05
CA ARG A 163 -19.15 57.48 -19.08
C ARG A 163 -20.45 57.34 -19.89
N GLY A 164 -21.34 58.31 -19.74
CA GLY A 164 -22.67 58.36 -20.35
C GLY A 164 -23.61 59.10 -19.43
#